data_AF-A0A9D9UNC4-F1
#
_entry.id   AF-A0A9D9UNC4-F1
#
_cell.length_a   1.000
_cell.length_b   1.000
_cell.length_c   1.000
_cell.angle_alpha   90.00
_cell.angle_beta   90.00
_cell.angle_gamma   90.00
#
_symmetry.space_group_name_H-M   'P 1'
#
loop_
_entity.id
_entity.type
_entity.pdbx_description
1 polymer ?
#
loop_
_entity_poly.entity_id
_entity_poly.type
_entity_poly.pdbx_seq_one_letter_code
_entity_poly.pdbx_strand_id
1 'polypeptide(L)'
;GMDWMYANCSTTAQRGALDWKNKFRDAVSPVFDDLYKSVAAGEEAQRSIDTNSQPDYREKLEAELKELRESEMWQAGKVVRSLRPKI
;
A
#
# COMPACT_ATOMS: atom_id res chain seq x y z
N GLY A 1 -17.81 4.10 12.12
CA GLY A 1 -16.38 3.78 12.36
C GLY A 1 -16.17 2.28 12.32
N MET A 2 -15.09 1.77 12.92
CA MET A 2 -14.75 0.34 12.87
C MET A 2 -15.90 -0.56 13.38
N ASP A 3 -16.62 -0.16 14.42
CA ASP A 3 -17.72 -0.95 14.99
C ASP A 3 -18.84 -1.25 13.98
N TRP A 4 -19.19 -0.25 13.16
CA TRP A 4 -20.18 -0.43 12.09
C TRP A 4 -19.68 -1.41 11.02
N MET A 5 -18.39 -1.37 10.67
CA MET A 5 -17.80 -2.33 9.73
C MET A 5 -17.86 -3.76 10.29
N TYR A 6 -17.46 -3.99 11.55
CA TYR A 6 -17.50 -5.32 12.16
C TYR A 6 -18.93 -5.87 12.22
N ALA A 7 -19.91 -5.05 12.58
CA ALA A 7 -21.31 -5.46 12.65
C ALA A 7 -21.88 -5.91 11.29
N ASN A 8 -21.31 -5.46 10.17
CA ASN A 8 -21.72 -5.84 8.82
C ASN A 8 -20.87 -6.97 8.21
N CYS A 9 -19.89 -7.51 8.95
CA CYS A 9 -19.10 -8.66 8.53
C CYS A 9 -19.61 -9.96 9.17
N SER A 10 -19.33 -11.10 8.54
CA SER A 10 -19.64 -12.42 9.14
C SER A 10 -18.89 -12.63 10.46
N THR A 11 -19.42 -13.49 11.33
CA THR A 11 -18.79 -13.84 12.61
C THR A 11 -17.36 -14.38 12.43
N THR A 12 -17.12 -15.17 11.38
CA THR A 12 -15.78 -15.67 11.01
C THR A 12 -14.81 -14.53 10.70
N ALA A 13 -15.23 -13.55 9.90
CA ALA A 13 -14.39 -12.41 9.55
C ALA A 13 -14.11 -11.51 10.77
N GLN A 14 -15.13 -11.28 11.61
CA GLN A 14 -14.96 -10.53 12.86
C GLN A 14 -13.94 -11.19 13.80
N ARG A 15 -14.06 -12.52 14.02
CA ARG A 15 -13.14 -13.27 14.88
C ARG A 15 -11.72 -13.22 14.35
N GLY A 16 -11.54 -13.50 13.06
CA GLY A 16 -10.23 -13.44 12.41
C GLY A 16 -9.59 -12.06 12.54
N ALA A 17 -10.33 -10.99 12.28
CA ALA A 17 -9.79 -9.64 12.42
C ALA A 17 -9.37 -9.32 13.88
N LEU A 18 -10.16 -9.74 14.88
CA LEU A 18 -9.81 -9.54 16.29
C LEU A 18 -8.61 -10.36 16.75
N ASP A 19 -8.47 -11.60 16.26
CA ASP A 19 -7.34 -12.47 16.58
C ASP A 19 -6.01 -11.97 16.01
N TRP A 20 -6.06 -11.41 14.80
CA TRP A 20 -4.85 -11.11 14.03
C TRP A 20 -4.43 -9.64 14.09
N LYS A 21 -5.34 -8.69 14.42
CA LYS A 21 -5.02 -7.25 14.37
C LYS A 21 -3.77 -6.85 15.15
N ASN A 22 -3.55 -7.42 16.33
CA ASN A 22 -2.39 -7.07 17.15
C ASN A 22 -1.10 -7.61 16.55
N LYS A 23 -1.12 -8.84 16.01
CA LYS A 23 0.04 -9.45 15.35
C LYS A 23 0.45 -8.65 14.12
N PHE A 24 -0.52 -8.25 13.29
CA PHE A 24 -0.25 -7.40 12.13
C PHE A 24 0.30 -6.04 12.56
N ARG A 25 -0.33 -5.38 13.54
CA ARG A 25 0.18 -4.11 14.09
C ARG A 25 1.63 -4.25 14.53
N ASP A 26 1.94 -5.24 15.37
CA ASP A 26 3.27 -5.40 15.94
C ASP A 26 4.32 -5.70 14.86
N ALA A 27 3.95 -6.45 13.81
CA ALA A 27 4.83 -6.70 12.67
C ALA A 27 5.14 -5.46 11.83
N VAL A 28 4.18 -4.54 11.68
CA VAL A 28 4.33 -3.34 10.84
C VAL A 28 4.75 -2.10 11.63
N SER A 29 4.56 -2.08 12.95
CA SER A 29 4.86 -0.92 13.81
C SER A 29 6.29 -0.40 13.65
N PRO A 30 7.35 -1.24 13.62
CA PRO A 30 8.71 -0.74 13.45
C PRO A 30 8.92 0.00 12.12
N VAL A 31 8.27 -0.47 11.05
CA VAL A 31 8.33 0.18 9.72
C VAL A 31 7.68 1.56 9.77
N PHE A 32 6.55 1.69 10.48
CA PHE A 32 5.91 2.99 10.67
C PHE A 32 6.76 3.92 11.54
N ASP A 33 7.39 3.41 12.60
CA ASP A 33 8.26 4.22 13.46
C ASP A 33 9.44 4.80 12.66
N ASP A 34 10.05 3.99 11.79
CA ASP A 34 11.14 4.43 10.93
C ASP A 34 10.65 5.44 9.88
N LEU A 35 9.50 5.18 9.25
CA LEU A 35 8.87 6.12 8.31
C LEU A 35 8.59 7.48 8.96
N TYR A 36 7.99 7.51 10.15
CA TYR A 36 7.67 8.75 10.84
C TYR A 36 8.93 9.51 11.26
N LYS A 37 9.99 8.82 11.69
CA LYS A 37 11.28 9.46 12.00
C LYS A 37 11.90 10.09 10.75
N SER A 38 11.97 9.35 9.64
CA SER A 38 12.52 9.84 8.36
C SER A 38 11.76 11.08 7.87
N VAL A 39 10.42 11.05 7.92
CA VAL A 39 9.59 12.20 7.55
C VAL A 39 9.81 13.40 8.48
N ALA A 40 9.82 13.18 9.80
CA ALA A 40 10.02 14.25 10.77
C ALA A 40 11.43 14.88 10.68
N ALA A 41 12.44 14.09 10.30
CA ALA A 41 13.80 14.57 10.04
C ALA A 41 13.95 15.29 8.69
N GLY A 42 12.92 15.25 7.82
CA GLY A 42 12.97 15.84 6.48
C GLY A 42 13.71 14.99 5.44
N GLU A 43 14.13 13.78 5.80
CA GLU A 43 14.91 12.89 4.94
C GLU A 43 14.10 12.41 3.72
N GLU A 44 12.83 12.01 3.92
CA GLU A 44 11.96 11.64 2.79
C GLU A 44 11.73 12.80 1.82
N ALA A 45 11.62 14.03 2.33
CA ALA A 45 11.42 15.21 1.50
C ALA A 45 12.67 15.50 0.66
N GLN A 46 13.85 15.45 1.29
CA GLN A 46 15.12 15.62 0.58
C GLN A 46 15.33 14.53 -0.47
N ARG A 47 15.07 13.26 -0.11
CA ARG A 47 15.15 12.12 -1.04
C ARG A 47 14.23 12.31 -2.24
N SER A 48 13.01 12.82 -2.03
CA SER A 48 12.08 13.11 -3.11
C SER A 48 12.61 14.21 -4.04
N ILE A 49 13.10 15.32 -3.48
CA ILE A 49 13.69 16.42 -4.26
C ILE A 49 14.89 15.93 -5.07
N ASP A 50 15.82 15.22 -4.43
CA ASP A 50 17.04 14.71 -5.05
C ASP A 50 16.73 13.74 -6.19
N THR A 51 15.78 12.81 -5.97
CA THR A 51 15.39 11.82 -6.96
C THR A 51 14.68 12.47 -8.15
N ASN A 52 13.71 13.36 -7.91
CA ASN A 52 12.96 14.03 -8.97
C ASN A 52 13.85 15.00 -9.79
N SER A 53 14.94 15.50 -9.23
CA SER A 53 15.85 16.42 -9.93
C SER A 53 16.86 15.72 -10.84
N GLN A 54 16.92 14.39 -10.83
CA GLN A 54 17.83 13.63 -11.70
C GLN A 54 17.41 13.76 -13.17
N PRO A 55 18.35 13.95 -14.10
CA PRO A 55 18.04 14.12 -15.52
C PRO A 55 17.38 12.89 -16.14
N ASP A 56 17.63 11.70 -15.58
CA ASP A 56 17.08 10.41 -16.02
C ASP A 56 15.90 9.92 -15.16
N TYR A 57 15.36 10.77 -14.28
CA TYR A 57 14.28 10.40 -13.36
C TYR A 57 13.08 9.76 -14.07
N ARG A 58 12.67 10.33 -15.21
CA ARG A 58 11.51 9.85 -15.97
C ARG A 58 11.71 8.41 -16.46
N GLU A 59 12.91 8.08 -16.92
CA GLU A 59 13.24 6.74 -17.43
C GLU A 59 13.23 5.71 -16.30
N LYS A 60 13.86 6.03 -15.16
CA LYS A 60 13.86 5.19 -13.96
C LYS A 60 12.45 4.96 -13.42
N LEU A 61 11.65 6.03 -13.32
CA LEU A 61 10.26 5.93 -12.86
C LEU A 61 9.43 5.03 -13.79
N GLU A 62 9.57 5.15 -15.11
CA GLU A 62 8.85 4.28 -16.05
C GLU A 62 9.28 2.81 -15.92
N ALA A 63 10.54 2.52 -15.58
CA ALA A 63 10.98 1.16 -15.29
C ALA A 63 10.30 0.58 -14.05
N GLU A 64 10.26 1.33 -12.94
CA GLU A 64 9.57 0.91 -11.70
C GLU A 64 8.05 0.73 -11.92
N LEU A 65 7.42 1.67 -12.64
CA LEU A 65 5.99 1.59 -12.96
C LEU A 65 5.68 0.42 -13.91
N LYS A 66 6.60 0.08 -14.81
CA LYS A 66 6.46 -1.09 -15.68
C LYS A 66 6.49 -2.37 -14.86
N GLU A 67 7.42 -2.52 -13.93
CA GLU A 67 7.50 -3.69 -13.03
C GLU A 67 6.18 -3.87 -12.25
N LEU A 68 5.66 -2.80 -11.65
CA LEU A 68 4.37 -2.83 -10.95
C LEU A 68 3.21 -3.25 -11.86
N ARG A 69 3.18 -2.74 -13.11
CA ARG A 69 2.14 -3.07 -14.10
C ARG A 69 2.23 -4.52 -14.57
N GLU A 70 3.43 -5.08 -14.62
CA GLU A 70 3.71 -6.45 -15.02
C GLU A 70 3.53 -7.45 -13.87
N SER A 71 3.39 -6.98 -12.64
CA SER A 71 3.06 -7.83 -11.49
C SER A 71 1.75 -8.60 -11.68
N GLU A 72 1.73 -9.83 -11.17
CA GLU A 72 0.59 -10.75 -11.27
C GLU A 72 -0.71 -10.11 -10.76
N MET A 73 -0.66 -9.49 -9.59
CA MET A 73 -1.82 -8.83 -8.98
C MET A 73 -2.40 -7.74 -9.88
N TRP A 74 -1.55 -6.98 -10.57
CA TRP A 74 -2.00 -5.91 -11.46
C TRP A 74 -2.63 -6.45 -12.74
N GLN A 75 -2.00 -7.45 -13.37
CA GLN A 75 -2.51 -8.10 -14.58
C GLN A 75 -3.85 -8.79 -14.32
N ALA A 76 -3.94 -9.58 -13.24
CA ALA A 76 -5.18 -10.25 -12.84
C ALA A 76 -6.28 -9.22 -12.54
N GLY A 77 -5.97 -8.18 -11.76
CA GLY A 77 -6.91 -7.12 -11.44
C GLY A 77 -7.42 -6.37 -12.67
N LYS A 78 -6.59 -6.16 -13.71
CA LYS A 78 -7.01 -5.53 -14.96
C LYS A 78 -8.09 -6.33 -15.67
N VAL A 79 -7.90 -7.65 -15.79
CA VAL A 79 -8.87 -8.55 -16.43
C VAL A 79 -10.17 -8.64 -15.63
N VAL A 80 -10.08 -8.82 -14.31
CA VAL A 80 -11.27 -8.90 -13.45
C VAL A 80 -12.08 -7.60 -13.53
N ARG A 81 -11.41 -6.43 -13.54
CA ARG A 81 -12.10 -5.13 -13.70
C ARG A 81 -12.75 -4.97 -15.08
N SER A 82 -12.16 -5.49 -16.16
CA SER A 82 -12.79 -5.38 -17.49
C SER A 82 -14.05 -6.23 -17.64
N LEU A 83 -14.19 -7.28 -16.83
CA LEU A 83 -15.37 -8.13 -16.81
C LEU A 83 -16.50 -7.57 -15.93
N ARG A 84 -16.21 -6.58 -15.07
CA ARG A 84 -17.21 -5.97 -14.20
C ARG A 84 -18.22 -5.15 -15.02
N PRO A 85 -19.53 -5.45 -14.96
CA PRO A 85 -20.55 -4.64 -15.61
C PRO A 85 -20.52 -3.20 -15.11
N LYS A 86 -20.68 -2.25 -16.03
CA LYS A 86 -20.95 -0.86 -15.67
C LYS A 86 -22.44 -0.76 -15.33
N ILE A 87 -22.75 -0.84 -14.04
CA ILE A 87 -24.06 -0.47 -13.50
C ILE A 87 -24.13 1.05 -13.45
#